data_AF-A0A524CGQ9-F1
#
_entry.id   AF-A0A524CGQ9-F1
#
_cell.length_a   1.000
_cell.length_b   1.000
_cell.length_c   1.000
_cell.angle_alpha   90.00
_cell.angle_beta   90.00
_cell.angle_gamma   90.00
#
_symmetry.space_group_name_H-M   'P 1'
#
loop_
_entity.id
_entity.type
_entity.pdbx_description
1 polymer ?
#
loop_
_entity_poly.entity_id
_entity_poly.type
_entity_poly.pdbx_seq_one_letter_code
_entity_poly.pdbx_strand_id
1 'polypeptide(L)'
;MQVRLDKSEMPYPPSAMVIQAVKKSIECINRYTPKSKVNELYRLLSEYSNVAPESLILSFGSDILIKEFIYLFSKERQIIVADPTFFLITTTAQKTQSPLYRIKLKEPNFELSLETF
;
A
#
# COMPACT_ATOMS: atom_id res chain seq x y z
N MET A 1 27.07 8.65 13.70
CA MET A 1 26.20 8.11 12.63
C MET A 1 25.28 7.08 13.27
N GLN A 2 23.97 7.24 13.12
CA GLN A 2 22.98 6.33 13.73
C GLN A 2 22.57 5.28 12.71
N VAL A 3 22.72 3.99 13.05
CA VAL A 3 22.21 2.88 12.23
C VAL A 3 20.69 2.83 12.38
N ARG A 4 19.96 2.83 11.25
CA ARG A 4 18.49 2.87 11.20
C ARG A 4 17.98 1.57 10.59
N LEU A 5 17.32 0.73 11.40
CA LEU A 5 16.77 -0.58 11.02
C LEU A 5 15.30 -0.73 11.45
N ASP A 6 14.66 0.39 11.81
CA ASP A 6 13.35 0.45 12.48
C ASP A 6 12.15 0.55 11.52
N LYS A 7 12.37 0.82 10.22
CA LYS A 7 11.30 1.23 9.28
C LYS A 7 11.24 0.44 7.97
N SER A 8 12.03 -0.63 7.84
CA SER A 8 12.10 -1.43 6.60
C SER A 8 12.46 -0.61 5.34
N GLU A 9 13.24 0.46 5.50
CA GLU A 9 13.71 1.30 4.39
C GLU A 9 14.75 0.55 3.54
N MET A 10 14.82 0.87 2.25
CA MET A 10 15.91 0.37 1.40
C MET A 10 17.24 1.00 1.83
N PRO A 11 18.28 0.20 2.15
CA PRO A 11 19.55 0.74 2.65
C PRO A 11 20.41 1.36 1.55
N TYR A 12 20.15 1.02 0.28
CA TYR A 12 20.90 1.52 -0.87
C TYR A 12 20.23 2.75 -1.48
N PRO A 13 21.01 3.70 -2.03
CA PRO A 13 20.44 4.80 -2.78
C PRO A 13 19.71 4.30 -4.04
N PRO A 14 18.75 5.07 -4.56
CA PRO A 14 18.15 4.78 -5.86
C PRO A 14 19.22 4.73 -6.97
N SER A 15 18.92 4.04 -8.07
CA SER A 15 19.85 3.97 -9.20
C SER A 15 20.13 5.35 -9.80
N ALA A 16 21.29 5.53 -10.43
CA ALA A 16 21.66 6.79 -11.08
C ALA A 16 20.61 7.24 -12.12
N MET A 17 19.99 6.28 -12.83
CA MET A 17 18.91 6.56 -13.78
C MET A 17 17.70 7.20 -13.11
N VAL A 18 17.27 6.66 -11.95
CA VAL A 18 16.15 7.22 -11.18
C VAL A 18 16.49 8.61 -10.66
N ILE A 19 17.68 8.79 -10.08
CA ILE A 19 18.12 10.08 -9.55
C ILE A 19 18.12 11.16 -10.64
N GLN A 20 18.65 10.85 -11.83
CA GLN A 20 18.69 11.82 -12.93
C GLN A 20 17.31 12.13 -13.50
N ALA A 21 16.41 11.16 -13.59
CA ALA A 21 15.03 11.40 -14.01
C ALA A 21 14.29 12.32 -13.04
N VAL A 22 14.43 12.07 -11.73
CA VAL A 22 13.83 12.93 -10.69
C VAL A 22 14.37 14.35 -10.77
N LYS A 23 15.70 14.53 -10.87
CA LYS A 23 16.31 15.86 -11.01
C LYS A 23 15.72 16.67 -12.17
N LYS A 24 15.56 16.05 -13.34
CA LYS A 24 14.93 16.69 -14.50
C LYS A 24 13.47 17.04 -14.26
N SER A 25 12.73 16.21 -13.52
CA SER A 25 11.31 16.47 -13.24
C SER A 25 11.06 17.69 -12.34
N ILE A 26 12.03 18.07 -11.50
CA ILE A 26 11.90 19.19 -10.54
C ILE A 26 11.59 20.51 -11.25
N GLU A 27 12.11 20.71 -12.47
CA GLU A 27 11.89 21.93 -13.25
C GLU A 27 10.42 22.17 -13.63
N CYS A 28 9.57 21.13 -13.57
CA CYS A 28 8.18 21.16 -14.03
C CYS A 28 7.14 21.02 -12.90
N ILE A 29 7.55 20.99 -11.62
CA ILE A 29 6.65 20.66 -10.50
C ILE A 29 5.60 21.74 -10.20
N ASN A 30 5.73 22.93 -10.78
CA ASN A 30 4.74 24.00 -10.71
C ASN A 30 3.50 23.73 -11.58
N ARG A 31 3.49 22.63 -12.34
CA ARG A 31 2.37 22.18 -13.17
C ARG A 31 1.98 20.75 -12.80
N TYR A 32 0.69 20.44 -12.95
CA TYR A 32 0.24 19.06 -12.82
C TYR A 32 0.89 18.16 -13.88
N THR A 33 1.16 16.92 -13.50
CA THR A 33 1.69 15.90 -14.41
C THR A 33 0.77 15.74 -15.63
N PRO A 34 1.30 15.86 -16.87
CA PRO A 34 0.49 15.70 -18.07
C PRO A 34 -0.19 14.33 -18.14
N LYS A 35 -1.43 14.28 -18.63
CA LYS A 35 -2.20 13.03 -18.75
C LYS A 35 -1.46 11.96 -19.57
N SER A 36 -0.71 12.36 -20.61
CA SER A 36 0.10 11.44 -21.41
C SER A 36 1.15 10.70 -20.57
N LYS A 37 1.79 11.38 -19.60
CA LYS A 37 2.76 10.78 -18.68
C LYS A 37 2.10 9.86 -17.66
N VAL A 38 0.91 10.21 -17.20
CA VAL A 38 0.11 9.35 -16.33
C VAL A 38 -0.29 8.06 -17.08
N ASN A 39 -0.77 8.18 -18.32
CA ASN A 39 -1.11 7.03 -19.16
C ASN A 39 0.10 6.15 -19.46
N GLU A 40 1.28 6.76 -19.70
CA GLU A 40 2.55 6.03 -19.88
C GLU A 40 2.88 5.19 -18.63
N LEU A 41 2.71 5.75 -17.42
CA LEU A 41 2.90 5.02 -16.18
C LEU A 41 1.91 3.86 -16.04
N TYR A 42 0.62 4.05 -16.33
CA TYR A 42 -0.37 2.97 -16.32
C TYR A 42 0.00 1.82 -17.26
N ARG A 43 0.45 2.14 -18.49
CA ARG A 43 0.91 1.12 -19.45
C ARG A 43 2.09 0.33 -18.90
N LEU A 44 3.11 1.01 -18.38
CA LEU A 44 4.30 0.36 -17.82
C LEU A 44 3.97 -0.52 -16.62
N LEU A 45 3.06 -0.08 -15.73
CA LEU A 45 2.62 -0.87 -14.59
C LEU A 45 1.77 -2.07 -15.02
N SER A 46 0.89 -1.89 -16.02
CA SER A 46 0.07 -2.95 -16.60
C SER A 46 0.96 -4.06 -17.18
N GLU A 47 2.01 -3.69 -17.93
CA GLU A 47 3.01 -4.63 -18.44
C GLU A 47 3.79 -5.31 -17.31
N TYR A 48 4.25 -4.55 -16.31
CA TYR A 48 5.03 -5.09 -15.18
C TYR A 48 4.23 -6.09 -14.33
N SER A 49 2.95 -5.79 -14.07
CA SER A 49 2.09 -6.60 -13.20
C SER A 49 1.21 -7.59 -13.96
N ASN A 50 1.24 -7.57 -15.30
CA ASN A 50 0.43 -8.42 -16.18
C ASN A 50 -1.09 -8.35 -15.88
N VAL A 51 -1.60 -7.14 -15.66
CA VAL A 51 -3.03 -6.86 -15.46
C VAL A 51 -3.51 -5.76 -16.38
N ALA A 52 -4.81 -5.72 -16.66
CA ALA A 52 -5.40 -4.66 -17.48
C ALA A 52 -5.28 -3.27 -16.78
N PRO A 53 -5.10 -2.16 -17.52
CA PRO A 53 -4.98 -0.83 -16.92
C PRO A 53 -6.14 -0.43 -16.01
N GLU A 54 -7.35 -0.94 -16.27
CA GLU A 54 -8.56 -0.71 -15.49
C GLU A 54 -8.51 -1.37 -14.11
N SER A 55 -7.60 -2.33 -13.91
CA SER A 55 -7.37 -3.00 -12.62
C SER A 55 -6.32 -2.27 -11.76
N LEU A 56 -5.76 -1.16 -12.24
CA LEU A 56 -4.74 -0.40 -11.53
C LEU A 56 -5.35 0.84 -10.88
N ILE A 57 -4.93 1.11 -9.64
CA ILE A 57 -5.24 2.35 -8.92
C ILE A 57 -3.92 2.97 -8.49
N LEU A 58 -3.63 4.17 -9.01
CA LEU A 58 -2.48 4.96 -8.56
C LEU A 58 -2.80 5.70 -7.25
N SER A 59 -1.86 5.68 -6.31
CA SER A 59 -1.96 6.38 -5.03
C SER A 59 -0.59 6.89 -4.58
N PHE A 60 -0.59 7.89 -3.69
CA PHE A 60 0.60 8.46 -3.05
C PHE A 60 1.10 7.63 -1.85
N GLY A 61 0.91 6.31 -1.93
CA GLY A 61 1.29 5.35 -0.90
C GLY A 61 0.24 4.25 -0.73
N SER A 62 0.69 3.05 -0.36
CA SER A 62 -0.18 1.90 -0.04
C SER A 62 -1.09 2.19 1.15
N ASP A 63 -0.62 2.96 2.12
CA ASP A 63 -1.35 3.27 3.36
C ASP A 63 -2.68 3.98 3.10
N ILE A 64 -2.74 4.86 2.10
CA ILE A 64 -3.99 5.51 1.70
C ILE A 64 -4.94 4.51 1.05
N LEU A 65 -4.43 3.66 0.15
CA LEU A 65 -5.26 2.64 -0.49
C LEU A 65 -5.83 1.66 0.53
N ILE A 66 -5.02 1.16 1.46
CA ILE A 66 -5.48 0.27 2.53
C ILE A 66 -6.65 0.92 3.31
N LYS A 67 -6.53 2.21 3.65
CA LYS A 67 -7.59 2.94 4.36
C LYS A 67 -8.85 3.09 3.54
N GLU A 68 -8.72 3.57 2.30
CA GLU A 68 -9.86 3.76 1.41
C GLU A 68 -10.60 2.45 1.17
N PHE A 69 -9.89 1.35 0.95
CA PHE A 69 -10.50 0.03 0.80
C PHE A 69 -11.27 -0.39 2.06
N ILE A 70 -10.71 -0.19 3.25
CA ILE A 70 -11.42 -0.49 4.50
C ILE A 70 -12.70 0.34 4.58
N TYR A 71 -12.63 1.65 4.37
CA TYR A 71 -13.81 2.53 4.48
C TYR A 71 -14.88 2.25 3.42
N LEU A 72 -14.48 1.99 2.18
CA LEU A 72 -15.40 1.74 1.07
C LEU A 72 -16.13 0.41 1.22
N PHE A 73 -15.46 -0.62 1.73
CA PHE A 73 -16.00 -1.98 1.72
C PHE A 73 -16.48 -2.48 3.08
N SER A 74 -16.25 -1.77 4.19
CA SER A 74 -16.65 -2.27 5.50
C SER A 74 -18.14 -2.10 5.80
N LYS A 75 -18.84 -1.16 5.16
CA LYS A 75 -20.25 -0.86 5.47
C LYS A 75 -21.11 -2.12 5.38
N GLU A 76 -21.87 -2.41 6.43
CA GLU A 76 -22.75 -3.59 6.55
C GLU A 76 -22.02 -4.95 6.43
N ARG A 77 -20.69 -4.97 6.59
CA ARG A 77 -19.87 -6.17 6.56
C ARG A 77 -19.05 -6.31 7.85
N GLN A 78 -18.69 -7.53 8.20
CA GLN A 78 -17.69 -7.79 9.23
C GLN A 78 -16.29 -7.64 8.62
N ILE A 79 -15.39 -6.96 9.34
CA ILE A 79 -13.98 -6.88 9.02
C ILE A 79 -13.27 -8.00 9.76
N ILE A 80 -12.46 -8.79 9.04
CA ILE A 80 -11.68 -9.90 9.60
C ILE A 80 -10.20 -9.58 9.41
N VAL A 81 -9.42 -9.63 10.50
CA VAL A 81 -7.98 -9.32 10.48
C VAL A 81 -7.18 -10.36 11.26
N ALA A 82 -5.94 -10.62 10.82
CA ALA A 82 -4.96 -11.34 11.63
C ALA A 82 -4.47 -10.46 12.80
N ASP A 83 -4.10 -11.09 13.92
CA ASP A 83 -3.62 -10.41 15.12
C ASP A 83 -2.40 -11.17 15.71
N PRO A 84 -1.18 -10.60 15.70
CA PRO A 84 -0.83 -9.26 15.23
C PRO A 84 -0.80 -9.10 13.70
N THR A 85 -0.95 -7.86 13.22
CA THR A 85 -0.75 -7.47 11.81
C THR A 85 -0.30 -6.00 11.73
N PHE A 86 -0.10 -5.46 10.53
CA PHE A 86 0.23 -4.06 10.33
C PHE A 86 -0.82 -3.14 11.00
N PHE A 87 -0.36 -2.34 11.96
CA PHE A 87 -1.24 -1.57 12.86
C PHE A 87 -2.23 -0.65 12.14
N LEU A 88 -1.88 -0.18 10.93
CA LEU A 88 -2.75 0.68 10.15
C LEU A 88 -4.08 0.01 9.81
N ILE A 89 -4.06 -1.30 9.54
CA ILE A 89 -5.25 -2.07 9.21
C ILE A 89 -6.19 -2.11 10.42
N THR A 90 -5.67 -2.47 11.59
CA THR A 90 -6.48 -2.62 12.82
C THR A 90 -6.99 -1.28 13.32
N THR A 91 -6.15 -0.23 13.33
CA THR A 91 -6.54 1.12 13.76
C THR A 91 -7.55 1.77 12.81
N THR A 92 -7.48 1.47 11.51
CA THR A 92 -8.48 1.96 10.54
C THR A 92 -9.79 1.21 10.67
N ALA A 93 -9.76 -0.12 10.80
CA ALA A 93 -10.95 -0.94 11.00
C ALA A 93 -11.74 -0.51 12.25
N GLN A 94 -11.05 -0.19 13.35
CA GLN A 94 -11.66 0.32 14.58
C GLN A 94 -12.39 1.67 14.43
N LYS A 95 -12.09 2.44 13.39
CA LYS A 95 -12.78 3.72 13.10
C LYS A 95 -14.07 3.55 12.31
N THR A 96 -14.39 2.32 11.91
CA THR A 96 -15.63 2.00 11.21
C THR A 96 -16.72 1.58 12.22
N GLN A 97 -17.98 1.55 11.78
CA GLN A 97 -19.08 0.98 12.58
C GLN A 97 -19.22 -0.54 12.38
N SER A 98 -18.32 -1.15 11.62
CA SER A 98 -18.36 -2.56 11.24
C SER A 98 -17.87 -3.46 12.37
N PRO A 99 -18.48 -4.64 12.59
CA PRO A 99 -17.94 -5.63 13.51
C PRO A 99 -16.50 -6.01 13.11
N LEU A 100 -15.58 -6.05 14.08
CA LEU A 100 -14.18 -6.42 13.86
C LEU A 100 -13.88 -7.76 14.53
N TYR A 101 -13.58 -8.78 13.74
CA TYR A 101 -13.13 -10.08 14.22
C TYR A 101 -11.62 -10.23 14.03
N ARG A 102 -10.93 -10.63 15.10
CA ARG A 102 -9.47 -10.75 15.15
C ARG A 102 -9.07 -12.21 15.29
N ILE A 103 -8.34 -12.72 14.31
CA ILE A 103 -7.80 -14.08 14.32
C ILE A 103 -6.41 -14.02 14.96
N LYS A 104 -6.30 -14.52 16.19
CA LYS A 104 -5.02 -14.61 16.88
C LYS A 104 -4.11 -15.59 16.14
N LEU A 105 -2.90 -15.16 15.80
CA LEU A 105 -1.88 -16.00 15.22
C LEU A 105 -1.39 -17.03 16.26
N LYS A 106 -1.15 -18.27 15.82
CA LYS A 106 -0.74 -19.38 16.68
C LYS A 106 0.77 -19.27 16.96
N GLU A 107 1.13 -19.20 18.24
CA GLU A 107 2.53 -19.33 18.68
C GLU A 107 3.05 -20.76 18.45
N PRO A 108 4.38 -20.94 18.29
CA PRO A 108 5.44 -19.91 18.32
C PRO A 108 5.71 -19.25 16.96
N ASN A 109 5.16 -19.81 15.87
CA ASN A 109 5.51 -19.41 14.51
C ASN A 109 4.65 -18.28 13.94
N PHE A 110 3.65 -17.81 14.71
CA PHE A 110 2.65 -16.83 14.27
C PHE A 110 1.87 -17.30 13.03
N GLU A 111 1.50 -18.57 13.00
CA GLU A 111 0.75 -19.15 11.89
C GLU A 111 -0.73 -18.71 11.92
N LEU A 112 -1.27 -18.40 10.74
CA LEU A 112 -2.67 -18.07 10.58
C LEU A 112 -3.50 -19.36 10.48
N SER A 113 -4.41 -19.57 11.42
CA SER A 113 -5.32 -20.71 11.42
C SER A 113 -6.58 -20.41 10.61
N LEU A 114 -6.81 -21.14 9.53
CA LEU A 114 -8.01 -21.00 8.69
C LEU A 114 -9.16 -21.93 9.11
N GLU A 115 -8.94 -22.80 10.10
CA GLU A 115 -9.93 -23.78 10.58
C GLU A 115 -11.17 -23.13 11.24
N THR A 116 -11.16 -21.81 11.46
CA THR A 116 -12.21 -21.06 12.14
C THR A 116 -13.17 -20.35 11.16
N PHE A 117 -13.14 -20.69 9.87
CA PHE A 117 -14.04 -20.15 8.83
C PHE A 117 -15.12 -21.16 8.43
#